data_AF-A0A392RZM0-F1
#
_entry.id   AF-A0A392RZM0-F1
#
_cell.length_a   1.000
_cell.length_b   1.000
_cell.length_c   1.000
_cell.angle_alpha   90.00
_cell.angle_beta   90.00
_cell.angle_gamma   90.00
#
_symmetry.space_group_name_H-M   'P 1'
#
loop_
_entity.id
_entity.type
_entity.pdbx_description
1 polymer ?
#
loop_
_entity_poly.entity_id
_entity_poly.type
_entity_poly.pdbx_seq_one_letter_code
_entity_poly.pdbx_strand_id
1 'polypeptide(L)'
;MDGYGVVSIANRKLFTDEQKKQYKKHLKVKSILTKSISHSEFLKISNKSSAKFIWDSLCSTYEGNEQVQEAKANLLVHQYEMFKMKEDE
;
A
#
# COMPACT_ATOMS: atom_id res chain seq x y z
N MET A 1 12.31 -1.63 -18.38
CA MET A 1 11.11 -2.10 -17.66
C MET A 1 9.96 -1.89 -18.62
N ASP A 2 9.16 -2.91 -18.89
CA ASP A 2 7.87 -2.67 -19.53
C ASP A 2 6.94 -1.94 -18.54
N GLY A 3 5.86 -1.34 -19.03
CA GLY A 3 4.86 -0.64 -18.20
C GLY A 3 4.22 -1.50 -17.09
N TYR A 4 4.53 -2.80 -17.08
CA TYR A 4 4.11 -3.78 -16.09
C TYR A 4 5.24 -4.19 -15.13
N GLY A 5 6.42 -3.56 -15.14
CA GLY A 5 7.50 -3.82 -14.19
C GLY A 5 8.05 -5.26 -14.22
N VAL A 6 7.75 -6.05 -15.25
CA VAL A 6 8.24 -7.42 -15.42
C VAL A 6 9.57 -7.34 -16.15
N VAL A 7 10.66 -7.57 -15.41
CA VAL A 7 11.99 -7.68 -16.01
C VAL A 7 12.15 -9.10 -16.53
N SER A 8 12.03 -9.28 -17.85
CA SER A 8 12.39 -10.54 -18.54
C SER A 8 13.80 -11.00 -18.14
N ILE A 9 14.00 -12.32 -18.00
CA ILE A 9 15.27 -12.93 -17.55
C ILE A 9 16.46 -12.48 -18.44
N ALA A 10 16.20 -12.19 -19.72
CA ALA A 10 17.19 -11.63 -20.64
C ALA A 10 17.66 -10.21 -20.24
N ASN A 11 16.76 -9.37 -19.71
CA ASN A 11 17.06 -8.02 -19.25
C ASN A 11 17.81 -7.99 -17.91
N ARG A 12 17.71 -9.05 -17.07
CA ARG A 12 18.47 -9.16 -15.81
C ARG A 12 20.00 -9.20 -16.02
N LYS A 13 20.46 -9.79 -17.14
CA LYS A 13 21.90 -9.89 -17.46
C LYS A 13 22.48 -8.58 -17.97
N LEU A 14 21.66 -7.67 -18.48
CA LEU A 14 22.05 -6.36 -19.01
C LEU A 14 22.07 -5.24 -17.96
N PHE A 15 21.74 -5.54 -16.70
CA PHE A 15 21.69 -4.54 -15.64
C PHE A 15 23.07 -4.10 -15.17
N THR A 16 23.22 -2.77 -15.05
CA THR A 16 24.33 -2.17 -14.31
C THR A 16 24.27 -2.60 -12.85
N ASP A 17 25.39 -2.51 -12.13
CA ASP A 17 25.44 -2.95 -10.74
C ASP A 17 24.49 -2.14 -9.83
N GLU A 18 24.26 -0.87 -10.14
CA GLU A 18 23.26 -0.05 -9.46
C GLU A 18 21.83 -0.55 -9.73
N GLN A 19 21.49 -0.88 -10.98
CA GLN A 19 20.19 -1.46 -11.31
C GLN A 19 19.95 -2.81 -10.62
N LYS A 20 21.00 -3.66 -10.53
CA LYS A 20 20.94 -4.92 -9.77
C LYS A 20 20.69 -4.67 -8.29
N LYS A 21 21.35 -3.66 -7.70
CA LYS A 21 21.16 -3.26 -6.29
C LYS A 21 19.74 -2.78 -6.03
N GLN A 22 19.19 -1.93 -6.89
CA GLN A 22 17.80 -1.46 -6.81
C GLN A 22 16.80 -2.62 -6.94
N TYR A 23 17.05 -3.56 -7.86
CA TYR A 23 16.21 -4.73 -8.02
C TYR A 23 16.21 -5.65 -6.80
N LYS A 24 17.37 -5.88 -6.18
CA LYS A 24 17.47 -6.63 -4.91
C LYS A 24 16.67 -5.96 -3.79
N LYS A 25 16.74 -4.63 -3.66
CA LYS A 25 15.92 -3.88 -2.70
C LYS A 25 14.42 -4.06 -2.97
N HIS A 26 14.00 -3.93 -4.23
CA HIS A 26 12.62 -4.14 -4.66
C HIS A 26 12.10 -5.53 -4.29
N LEU A 27 12.89 -6.57 -4.55
CA LEU A 27 12.53 -7.95 -4.17
C LEU A 27 12.42 -8.13 -2.65
N LYS A 28 13.34 -7.53 -1.88
CA LYS A 28 13.29 -7.58 -0.41
C LYS A 28 12.00 -6.92 0.11
N VAL A 29 11.68 -5.73 -0.38
CA VAL A 29 10.44 -5.02 0.00
C VAL A 29 9.22 -5.84 -0.40
N LYS A 30 9.18 -6.38 -1.63
CA LYS A 30 8.08 -7.25 -2.07
C LYS A 30 7.91 -8.46 -1.16
N SER A 31 9.00 -9.13 -0.77
CA SER A 31 8.94 -10.28 0.14
C SER A 31 8.36 -9.92 1.51
N ILE A 32 8.78 -8.78 2.09
CA ILE A 32 8.25 -8.29 3.37
C ILE A 32 6.75 -8.01 3.23
N LEU A 33 6.35 -7.25 2.22
CA LEU A 33 4.95 -6.91 1.98
C LEU A 33 4.08 -8.16 1.82
N THR A 34 4.53 -9.15 1.05
CA THR A 34 3.78 -10.40 0.85
C THR A 34 3.66 -11.25 2.12
N LYS A 35 4.57 -11.11 3.08
CA LYS A 35 4.52 -11.82 4.37
C LYS A 35 3.67 -11.10 5.42
N SER A 36 3.55 -9.78 5.31
CA SER A 36 2.81 -8.95 6.27
C SER A 36 1.31 -8.87 5.99
N ILE A 37 0.85 -9.32 4.83
CA ILE A 37 -0.55 -9.27 4.41
C ILE A 37 -1.22 -10.64 4.53
N SER A 38 -2.54 -10.65 4.74
CA SER A 38 -3.31 -11.89 4.80
C SER A 38 -3.37 -12.59 3.43
N HIS A 39 -3.72 -13.88 3.41
CA HIS A 39 -3.82 -14.63 2.16
C HIS A 39 -4.87 -14.05 1.19
N SER A 40 -5.99 -13.53 1.71
CA SER A 40 -7.02 -12.89 0.88
C SER A 40 -6.54 -11.57 0.28
N GLU A 41 -5.81 -10.77 1.04
CA GLU A 41 -5.16 -9.53 0.59
C GLU A 41 -4.08 -9.84 -0.47
N PHE A 42 -3.28 -10.88 -0.25
CA PHE A 42 -2.28 -11.35 -1.20
C PHE A 42 -2.91 -11.75 -2.54
N LEU A 43 -4.02 -12.49 -2.55
CA LEU A 43 -4.70 -12.89 -3.79
C LEU A 43 -5.10 -11.69 -4.65
N LYS A 44 -5.60 -10.61 -4.03
CA LYS A 44 -5.99 -9.36 -4.73
C LYS A 44 -4.81 -8.66 -5.42
N ILE A 45 -3.60 -8.77 -4.85
CA ILE A 45 -2.41 -8.04 -5.33
C ILE A 45 -1.33 -8.95 -5.91
N SER A 46 -1.59 -10.26 -5.98
CA SER A 46 -0.63 -11.29 -6.43
C SER A 46 -0.14 -11.07 -7.86
N ASN A 47 -1.00 -10.50 -8.72
CA ASN A 47 -0.67 -10.13 -10.10
C ASN A 47 0.12 -8.82 -10.22
N LYS A 48 0.40 -8.12 -9.11
CA LYS A 48 1.12 -6.86 -9.11
C LYS A 48 2.64 -7.10 -9.01
N SER A 49 3.36 -6.47 -9.91
CA SER A 49 4.80 -6.60 -10.12
C SER A 49 5.62 -5.56 -9.34
N SER A 50 5.04 -4.38 -9.06
CA SER A 50 5.71 -3.30 -8.35
C SER A 50 5.38 -3.30 -6.86
N ALA A 51 6.43 -3.35 -6.01
CA ALA A 51 6.32 -3.16 -4.57
C ALA A 51 5.66 -1.83 -4.19
N LYS A 52 5.90 -0.76 -4.96
CA LYS A 52 5.23 0.53 -4.76
C LYS A 52 3.72 0.41 -4.96
N PHE A 53 3.28 -0.26 -6.01
CA PHE A 53 1.85 -0.46 -6.25
C PHE A 53 1.19 -1.29 -5.14
N ILE A 54 1.88 -2.33 -4.66
CA ILE A 54 1.42 -3.13 -3.52
C ILE A 54 1.27 -2.24 -2.28
N TRP A 55 2.26 -1.42 -1.96
CA TRP A 55 2.23 -0.48 -0.84
C TRP A 55 1.11 0.55 -0.96
N ASP A 56 1.00 1.24 -2.10
CA ASP A 56 -0.02 2.27 -2.33
C ASP A 56 -1.45 1.68 -2.25
N SER A 57 -1.65 0.44 -2.71
CA SER A 57 -2.92 -0.28 -2.59
C SER A 57 -3.26 -0.64 -1.14
N LEU A 58 -2.27 -0.99 -0.32
CA LEU A 58 -2.45 -1.25 1.10
C LEU A 58 -2.84 0.02 1.84
N CYS A 59 -2.09 1.12 1.63
CA CYS A 59 -2.43 2.42 2.20
C CYS A 59 -3.87 2.83 1.81
N SER A 60 -4.23 2.73 0.53
CA SER A 60 -5.58 3.07 0.06
C SER A 60 -6.68 2.22 0.71
N THR A 61 -6.41 0.95 0.99
CA THR A 61 -7.39 0.01 1.56
C THR A 61 -7.59 0.22 3.06
N TYR A 62 -6.50 0.46 3.79
CA TYR A 62 -6.52 0.51 5.26
C TYR A 62 -6.70 1.92 5.82
N GLU A 63 -6.03 2.92 5.23
CA GLU A 63 -6.20 4.32 5.64
C GLU A 63 -7.47 4.91 5.01
N GLY A 64 -7.84 4.41 3.83
CA GLY A 64 -8.85 5.00 2.97
C GLY A 64 -8.23 6.06 2.06
N ASN A 65 -8.94 6.42 0.98
CA ASN A 65 -8.58 7.57 0.17
C ASN A 65 -8.86 8.89 0.93
N GLU A 66 -8.40 10.01 0.38
CA GLU A 66 -8.58 11.35 0.98
C GLU A 66 -10.04 11.63 1.32
N GLN A 67 -10.98 11.23 0.46
CA GLN A 67 -12.42 11.38 0.71
C GLN A 67 -12.91 10.56 1.92
N VAL A 68 -12.42 9.33 2.08
CA VAL A 68 -12.75 8.49 3.24
C VAL A 68 -12.14 9.05 4.52
N GLN A 69 -10.93 9.62 4.44
CA GLN A 69 -10.30 10.29 5.59
C GLN A 69 -11.08 11.54 5.99
N GLU A 70 -11.47 12.38 5.04
CA GLU A 70 -12.30 13.56 5.26
C GLU A 70 -13.67 13.19 5.84
N ALA A 71 -14.32 12.15 5.29
CA ALA A 71 -15.60 11.67 5.81
C ALA A 71 -15.49 11.17 7.26
N LYS A 72 -14.41 10.45 7.62
CA LYS A 72 -14.14 10.04 9.01
C LYS A 72 -13.94 11.24 9.92
N ALA A 73 -13.20 12.26 9.48
CA ALA A 73 -12.98 13.48 10.26
C ALA A 73 -14.30 14.25 10.49
N ASN A 74 -15.09 14.44 9.45
CA ASN A 74 -16.40 15.11 9.53
C ASN A 74 -17.38 14.34 10.44
N LEU A 75 -17.38 13.00 10.39
CA LEU A 75 -18.17 12.18 11.29
C LEU A 75 -17.78 12.40 12.76
N LEU A 76 -16.48 12.45 13.06
CA LEU A 76 -15.99 12.70 14.43
C LEU A 76 -16.35 14.11 14.92
N VAL A 77 -16.23 15.12 14.06
CA VAL A 77 -16.67 16.50 14.38
C VAL A 77 -18.16 16.50 14.71
N HIS A 78 -18.98 15.87 13.88
CA HIS A 78 -20.41 15.80 14.12
C HIS A 78 -20.75 15.07 15.42
N GLN A 79 -20.09 13.93 15.70
CA GLN A 79 -20.26 13.20 16.96
C GLN A 79 -19.87 14.05 18.17
N TYR A 80 -18.81 14.85 18.08
CA TYR A 80 -18.39 15.77 19.13
C TYR A 80 -19.42 16.90 19.34
N GLU A 81 -19.95 17.50 18.29
CA GLU A 81 -21.01 18.52 18.38
C GLU A 81 -22.31 17.98 18.97
N MET A 82 -22.63 16.72 18.68
CA MET A 82 -23.80 16.03 19.25
C MET A 82 -23.59 15.60 20.70
N PHE A 83 -22.35 15.59 21.18
CA PHE A 83 -22.05 15.28 22.57
C PHE A 83 -22.51 16.45 23.44
N LYS A 84 -23.54 16.21 24.26
CA LYS A 84 -23.94 17.13 25.31
C LYS A 84 -23.46 16.60 26.66
N MET A 85 -22.87 17.48 27.46
CA MET A 85 -22.62 17.19 28.86
C MET A 85 -23.94 16.90 29.57
N LYS A 86 -23.90 15.93 30.49
CA LYS A 86 -25.03 15.69 31.40
C LYS A 86 -25.09 16.85 32.40
N GLU A 87 -26.28 17.13 32.94
CA GLU A 87 -26.48 18.23 33.90
C GLU A 87 -25.69 18.02 35.21
N ASP A 88 -25.20 16.79 35.40
CA ASP A 88 -24.54 16.25 36.58
C ASP A 88 -23.03 15.96 36.36
N GLU A 89 -22.43 16.46 35.26
CA GLU A 89 -20.97 16.50 34.99
C GLU A 89 -20.38 17.91 35.07
#